data_AF-A0A166SZ56-F1
#
_entry.id   AF-A0A166SZ56-F1
#
_cell.length_a   1.000
_cell.length_b   1.000
_cell.length_c   1.000
_cell.angle_alpha   90.00
_cell.angle_beta   90.00
_cell.angle_gamma   90.00
#
_symmetry.space_group_name_H-M   'P 1'
#
loop_
_entity.id
_entity.type
_entity.pdbx_description
1 polymer ?
#
loop_
_entity_poly.entity_id
_entity_poly.type
_entity_poly.pdbx_seq_one_letter_code
_entity_poly.pdbx_strand_id
1 'polypeptide(L)'
;ALNGQHLLISNLFNGLDLYSLPTMELEHAFTHAITLNVILQVVIISQPHWAVVGGDDRFVRIFDICSGNILFSLMHGEPGHLVWTITTYQDSENLLIAAASSQDDHVVIKIWNFVNPVVSRVMCVLRVTARANCL
;
A
#
# COMPACT_ATOMS: atom_id res chain seq x y z
N ALA A 1 11.10 -16.06 2.34
CA ALA A 1 9.88 -15.71 3.11
C ALA A 1 10.29 -14.76 4.21
N LEU A 2 9.56 -13.65 4.38
CA LEU A 2 9.83 -12.66 5.43
C LEU A 2 9.45 -13.29 6.78
N ASN A 3 10.37 -14.07 7.35
CA ASN A 3 10.14 -14.91 8.53
C ASN A 3 10.19 -14.09 9.84
N GLY A 4 9.64 -12.87 9.85
CA GLY A 4 9.74 -11.94 10.97
C GLY A 4 11.16 -11.40 11.23
N GLN A 5 12.09 -11.63 10.30
CA GLN A 5 13.49 -11.19 10.40
C GLN A 5 13.74 -9.83 9.73
N HIS A 6 12.69 -9.12 9.31
CA HIS A 6 12.82 -7.85 8.61
C HIS A 6 11.84 -6.83 9.16
N LEU A 7 12.24 -5.57 9.11
CA LEU A 7 11.44 -4.43 9.48
C LEU A 7 11.30 -3.50 8.27
N LEU A 8 10.06 -3.26 7.84
CA LEU A 8 9.75 -2.30 6.79
C LEU A 8 9.25 -1.00 7.41
N ILE A 9 9.93 0.10 7.12
CA ILE A 9 9.67 1.41 7.71
C ILE A 9 9.34 2.39 6.59
N SER A 10 8.30 3.21 6.76
CA SER A 10 8.18 4.44 5.94
C SER A 10 9.23 5.43 6.41
N ASN A 11 10.18 5.75 5.54
CA ASN A 11 11.31 6.61 5.89
C ASN A 11 10.95 8.11 5.97
N LEU A 12 9.69 8.47 5.69
CA LEU A 12 9.17 9.84 5.70
C LEU A 12 10.03 10.82 4.87
N PHE A 13 10.74 10.32 3.86
CA PHE A 13 11.58 11.12 2.98
C PHE A 13 11.22 10.86 1.52
N ASN A 14 11.48 9.65 1.04
CA ASN A 14 11.27 9.29 -0.36
C ASN A 14 10.72 7.87 -0.53
N GLY A 15 10.30 7.20 0.54
CA GLY A 15 9.55 5.97 0.45
C GLY A 15 9.70 5.04 1.65
N LEU A 16 10.14 3.82 1.39
CA LEU A 16 10.23 2.76 2.39
C LEU A 16 11.65 2.21 2.47
N ASP A 17 12.08 1.86 3.67
CA ASP A 17 13.35 1.20 3.93
C ASP A 17 13.08 -0.17 4.58
N LEU A 18 13.77 -1.21 4.09
CA LEU A 18 13.75 -2.55 4.66
C LEU A 18 15.07 -2.82 5.39
N TYR A 19 14.94 -3.15 6.66
CA TYR A 19 16.06 -3.49 7.53
C TYR A 19 16.04 -4.96 7.89
N SER A 20 17.21 -5.57 7.99
CA SER A 20 17.40 -6.89 8.58
C SER A 20 17.38 -6.83 10.11
N LEU A 21 16.85 -7.88 10.74
CA LEU A 21 16.86 -8.05 12.19
C LEU A 21 17.80 -9.21 12.59
N PRO A 22 18.57 -9.07 13.69
CA PRO A 22 18.61 -7.94 14.61
C PRO A 22 19.67 -6.88 14.25
N THR A 23 20.44 -7.07 13.17
CA THR A 23 21.60 -6.23 12.83
C THR A 23 21.24 -4.81 12.43
N MET A 24 19.99 -4.57 12.01
CA MET A 24 19.48 -3.28 11.54
C MET A 24 20.24 -2.75 10.32
N GLU A 25 20.73 -3.65 9.47
CA GLU A 25 21.36 -3.25 8.21
C GLU A 25 20.28 -2.94 7.18
N LEU A 26 20.44 -1.83 6.45
CA LEU A 26 19.57 -1.47 5.34
C LEU A 26 19.80 -2.43 4.18
N GLU A 27 18.80 -3.22 3.83
CA GLU A 27 18.86 -4.15 2.70
C GLU A 27 18.33 -3.51 1.42
N HIS A 28 17.18 -2.83 1.51
CA HIS A 28 16.51 -2.26 0.36
C HIS A 28 15.85 -0.92 0.68
N ALA A 29 15.83 -0.03 -0.31
CA ALA A 29 15.07 1.22 -0.30
C ALA A 29 14.11 1.24 -1.50
N PHE A 30 12.83 1.46 -1.23
CA PHE A 30 11.76 1.53 -2.23
C PHE A 30 11.33 2.97 -2.38
N THR A 31 11.77 3.62 -3.46
CA THR A 31 11.54 5.05 -3.66
C THR A 31 10.28 5.34 -4.45
N HIS A 32 9.55 6.37 -4.04
CA HIS A 32 8.47 6.99 -4.79
C HIS A 32 8.40 8.48 -4.49
N ALA A 33 7.71 9.23 -5.36
CA ALA A 33 7.52 10.65 -5.14
C ALA A 33 6.63 10.88 -3.91
N ILE A 34 7.13 11.68 -2.97
CA ILE A 34 6.39 12.17 -1.80
C ILE A 34 6.40 13.70 -1.90
N THR A 35 5.21 14.29 -1.99
CA THR A 35 5.00 15.74 -2.06
C THR A 35 4.58 16.30 -0.69
N LEU A 36 3.84 15.52 0.08
CA LEU A 36 3.36 15.80 1.42
C LEU A 36 3.84 14.70 2.36
N ASN A 37 4.70 15.09 3.32
CA ASN A 37 5.24 14.15 4.28
C ASN A 37 4.22 13.88 5.39
N VAL A 38 3.41 12.84 5.19
CA VAL A 38 2.40 12.37 6.14
C VAL A 38 2.68 10.93 6.55
N ILE A 39 2.26 10.56 7.77
CA ILE A 39 2.40 9.19 8.26
C ILE A 39 1.38 8.33 7.51
N LEU A 40 1.86 7.50 6.59
CA LEU A 40 1.05 6.57 5.82
C LEU A 40 1.28 5.14 6.29
N GLN A 41 0.23 4.33 6.25
CA GLN A 41 0.34 2.93 6.62
C GLN A 41 1.10 2.14 5.55
N VAL A 42 1.96 1.23 6.02
CA VAL A 42 2.68 0.26 5.20
C VAL A 42 2.35 -1.16 5.67
N VAL A 43 2.27 -2.10 4.73
CA VAL A 43 1.97 -3.51 5.01
C VAL A 43 2.91 -4.42 4.21
N ILE A 44 3.38 -5.50 4.84
CA ILE A 44 4.12 -6.58 4.19
C ILE A 44 3.16 -7.74 3.89
N ILE A 45 3.25 -8.29 2.67
CA ILE A 45 2.60 -9.53 2.28
C ILE A 45 3.67 -10.60 2.07
N SER A 46 3.73 -11.59 2.97
CA SER A 46 4.82 -12.56 3.05
C SER A 46 4.90 -13.55 1.88
N GLN A 47 3.83 -13.72 1.10
CA GLN A 47 3.82 -14.45 -0.17
C GLN A 47 2.79 -13.75 -1.05
N PRO A 48 3.17 -13.02 -2.10
CA PRO A 48 4.39 -13.20 -2.92
C PRO A 48 5.60 -12.29 -2.59
N HIS A 49 5.79 -11.84 -1.34
CA HIS A 49 6.87 -10.90 -0.94
C HIS A 49 6.66 -9.48 -1.45
N TRP A 50 5.50 -8.91 -1.14
CA TRP A 50 5.18 -7.53 -1.53
C TRP A 50 5.23 -6.57 -0.35
N ALA A 51 5.64 -5.34 -0.64
CA ALA A 51 5.46 -4.19 0.23
C ALA A 51 4.36 -3.30 -0.35
N VAL A 52 3.37 -2.94 0.46
CA VAL A 52 2.23 -2.11 0.04
C VAL A 52 2.21 -0.83 0.86
N VAL A 53 2.09 0.32 0.18
CA VAL A 53 2.10 1.63 0.83
C VAL A 53 1.08 2.57 0.20
N GLY A 54 0.49 3.41 1.04
CA GLY A 54 -0.40 4.49 0.62
C GLY A 54 0.42 5.65 0.08
N GLY A 55 -0.15 6.42 -0.83
CA GLY A 55 0.48 7.62 -1.38
C GLY A 55 -0.25 8.87 -0.95
N ASP A 56 0.50 9.97 -0.95
CA ASP A 56 -0.05 11.33 -0.86
C ASP A 56 -0.55 11.86 -2.20
N ASP A 57 -0.40 11.08 -3.26
CA ASP A 57 -0.69 11.44 -4.63
C ASP A 57 -1.84 10.65 -5.24
N ARG A 58 -2.71 10.03 -4.42
CA ARG A 58 -3.89 9.21 -4.77
C ARG A 58 -3.63 7.75 -5.15
N PHE A 59 -2.40 7.28 -5.08
CA PHE A 59 -2.05 5.91 -5.44
C PHE A 59 -1.74 5.03 -4.24
N VAL A 60 -2.14 3.76 -4.31
CA VAL A 60 -1.51 2.68 -3.53
C VAL A 60 -0.40 2.10 -4.38
N ARG A 61 0.80 1.96 -3.83
CA ARG A 61 1.95 1.36 -4.53
C ARG A 61 2.25 -0.01 -3.95
N ILE A 62 2.58 -0.93 -4.85
CA ILE A 62 2.99 -2.29 -4.53
C ILE A 62 4.40 -2.49 -5.09
N PHE A 63 5.33 -2.86 -4.22
CA PHE A 63 6.70 -3.18 -4.59
C PHE A 63 6.97 -4.68 -4.43
N ASP A 64 7.76 -5.23 -5.32
CA ASP A 64 8.41 -6.51 -5.13
C ASP A 64 9.58 -6.33 -4.16
N ILE A 65 9.54 -7.00 -3.01
CA ILE A 65 10.56 -6.81 -1.97
C ILE A 65 11.93 -7.30 -2.45
N CYS A 66 11.96 -8.39 -3.21
CA CYS A 66 13.21 -9.03 -3.64
C CYS A 66 13.98 -8.18 -4.67
N SER A 67 13.28 -7.57 -5.62
CA SER A 67 13.88 -6.79 -6.70
C SER A 67 13.87 -5.28 -6.48
N GLY A 68 13.11 -4.77 -5.52
CA GLY A 68 12.94 -3.34 -5.28
C GLY A 68 11.99 -2.65 -6.26
N ASN A 69 11.49 -3.36 -7.27
CA ASN A 69 10.72 -2.76 -8.36
C ASN A 69 9.28 -2.48 -7.95
N ILE A 70 8.73 -1.38 -8.47
CA ILE A 70 7.28 -1.14 -8.42
C ILE A 70 6.56 -2.13 -9.35
N LEU A 71 5.65 -2.90 -8.80
CA LEU A 71 4.81 -3.85 -9.53
C LEU A 71 3.51 -3.20 -10.00
N PHE A 72 2.87 -2.43 -9.11
CA PHE A 72 1.58 -1.81 -9.38
C PHE A 72 1.47 -0.43 -8.74
N SER A 73 0.78 0.46 -9.46
CA SER A 73 0.29 1.75 -8.96
C SER A 73 -1.23 1.77 -9.10
N LEU A 74 -1.94 1.54 -8.00
CA LEU A 74 -3.39 1.40 -7.98
C LEU A 74 -4.04 2.76 -7.68
N MET A 75 -4.79 3.30 -8.63
CA MET A 75 -5.46 4.60 -8.46
C MET A 75 -6.61 4.51 -7.45
N HIS A 76 -6.46 5.14 -6.29
CA HIS A 76 -7.44 5.13 -5.21
C HIS A 76 -8.46 6.26 -5.31
N GLY A 77 -7.98 7.50 -5.46
CA GLY A 77 -8.82 8.70 -5.38
C GLY A 77 -8.60 9.69 -6.53
N GLU A 78 -9.18 10.86 -6.36
CA GLU A 78 -8.97 12.02 -7.24
C GLU A 78 -7.62 12.70 -6.91
N PRO A 79 -7.11 13.60 -7.78
CA PRO A 79 -5.92 14.40 -7.49
C PRO A 79 -5.98 15.08 -6.12
N GLY A 80 -4.91 14.94 -5.34
CA GLY A 80 -4.80 15.50 -3.99
C GLY A 80 -5.36 14.63 -2.86
N HIS A 81 -5.95 13.46 -3.16
CA HIS A 81 -6.41 12.53 -2.12
C HIS A 81 -5.25 11.75 -1.49
N LEU A 82 -5.17 11.79 -0.16
CA LEU A 82 -4.25 10.97 0.63
C LEU A 82 -4.82 9.56 0.87
N VAL A 83 -3.99 8.52 0.74
CA VAL A 83 -4.37 7.15 1.09
C VAL A 83 -3.89 6.80 2.50
N TRP A 84 -4.74 7.06 3.50
CA TRP A 84 -4.38 7.01 4.91
C TRP A 84 -4.06 5.62 5.45
N THR A 85 -4.92 4.66 5.12
CA THR A 85 -4.87 3.32 5.72
C THR A 85 -4.98 2.25 4.67
N ILE A 86 -4.24 1.17 4.91
CA ILE A 86 -4.21 -0.02 4.07
C ILE A 86 -4.31 -1.24 4.97
N THR A 87 -5.10 -2.22 4.53
CA THR A 87 -5.11 -3.55 5.13
C THR A 87 -5.12 -4.60 4.04
N THR A 88 -4.68 -5.80 4.38
CA THR A 88 -4.57 -6.91 3.45
C THR A 88 -5.23 -8.14 4.04
N TYR A 89 -5.78 -8.96 3.16
CA TYR A 89 -6.31 -10.28 3.48
C TYR A 89 -5.83 -11.26 2.41
N GLN A 90 -5.46 -12.46 2.81
CA GLN A 90 -5.00 -13.47 1.88
C GLN A 90 -5.50 -14.86 2.28
N ASP A 91 -6.02 -15.59 1.30
CA ASP A 91 -6.31 -17.02 1.38
C ASP A 91 -5.55 -17.78 0.26
N SER A 92 -5.95 -19.03 -0.02
CA SER A 92 -5.30 -19.86 -1.04
C SER A 92 -5.54 -19.40 -2.49
N GLU A 93 -6.56 -18.58 -2.75
CA GLU A 93 -7.01 -18.19 -4.09
C GLU A 93 -6.91 -16.68 -4.32
N ASN A 94 -7.12 -15.88 -3.27
CA ASN A 94 -7.29 -14.45 -3.32
C ASN A 94 -6.28 -13.73 -2.42
N LEU A 95 -5.78 -12.62 -2.94
CA LEU A 95 -5.11 -11.59 -2.17
C LEU A 95 -5.91 -10.29 -2.32
N LEU A 96 -6.47 -9.82 -1.22
CA LEU A 96 -7.21 -8.56 -1.14
C LEU A 96 -6.32 -7.48 -0.56
N ILE A 97 -6.32 -6.32 -1.22
CA ILE A 97 -5.75 -5.08 -0.69
C ILE A 97 -6.91 -4.11 -0.56
N ALA A 98 -7.18 -3.63 0.65
CA ALA A 98 -8.16 -2.61 0.91
C ALA A 98 -7.44 -1.32 1.32
N ALA A 99 -7.87 -0.18 0.76
CA ALA A 99 -7.36 1.12 1.14
C ALA A 99 -8.51 2.10 1.37
N ALA A 100 -8.29 3.06 2.25
CA ALA A 100 -9.26 4.12 2.53
C ALA A 100 -8.61 5.51 2.53
N SER A 101 -9.39 6.47 2.06
CA SER A 101 -9.07 7.90 2.11
C SER A 101 -10.26 8.65 2.69
N SER A 102 -9.97 9.75 3.38
CA SER A 102 -10.94 10.71 3.86
C SER A 102 -10.39 12.09 3.55
N GLN A 103 -11.13 12.88 2.79
CA GLN A 103 -10.78 14.27 2.48
C GLN A 103 -12.05 15.09 2.41
N ASP A 104 -12.12 16.15 3.22
CA ASP A 104 -13.33 16.92 3.44
C ASP A 104 -14.53 15.99 3.73
N ASP A 105 -15.64 16.18 3.03
CA ASP A 105 -16.82 15.33 3.12
C ASP A 105 -16.73 14.09 2.20
N HIS A 106 -15.56 13.71 1.69
CA HIS A 106 -15.42 12.59 0.78
C HIS A 106 -14.59 11.46 1.40
N VAL A 107 -15.28 10.41 1.82
CA VAL A 107 -14.64 9.14 2.20
C VAL A 107 -14.66 8.20 1.00
N VAL A 108 -13.54 7.54 0.69
CA VAL A 108 -13.47 6.51 -0.36
C VAL A 108 -12.77 5.28 0.20
N ILE A 109 -13.42 4.12 0.10
CA ILE A 109 -12.80 2.82 0.33
C ILE A 109 -12.74 2.08 -1.00
N LYS A 110 -11.58 1.52 -1.35
CA LYS A 110 -11.42 0.62 -2.51
C LYS A 110 -10.80 -0.68 -2.08
N ILE A 111 -11.23 -1.76 -2.72
CA ILE A 111 -10.70 -3.11 -2.53
C ILE A 111 -10.27 -3.65 -3.89
N TRP A 112 -9.02 -4.08 -4.00
CA TRP A 112 -8.47 -4.76 -5.16
C TRP A 112 -8.27 -6.24 -4.82
N ASN A 113 -8.76 -7.13 -5.69
CA ASN A 113 -8.50 -8.57 -5.59
C ASN A 113 -7.45 -8.98 -6.63
N PHE A 114 -6.46 -9.76 -6.19
CA PHE A 114 -5.49 -10.45 -7.02
C PHE A 114 -5.77 -11.96 -6.93
N VAL A 115 -6.33 -12.53 -8.00
CA VAL A 115 -6.68 -13.95 -8.09
C VAL A 115 -5.51 -14.68 -8.73
N ASN A 116 -4.78 -15.47 -7.92
CA ASN A 116 -3.46 -16.01 -8.24
C ASN A 116 -2.42 -14.88 -8.49
N PRO A 117 -1.32 -14.79 -7.70
CA PRO A 117 -0.38 -13.66 -7.79
C PRO A 117 0.36 -13.52 -9.14
N VAL A 118 0.10 -14.42 -10.11
CA VAL A 118 0.65 -14.40 -11.47
C VAL A 118 -0.26 -13.69 -12.48
N VAL A 119 -1.58 -13.58 -12.24
CA VAL A 119 -2.54 -13.01 -13.21
C VAL A 119 -3.28 -11.81 -12.61
N SER A 120 -2.89 -10.62 -13.03
CA SER A 120 -3.41 -9.35 -12.52
C SER A 120 -4.76 -8.98 -13.13
N ARG A 121 -5.85 -9.62 -12.67
CA ARG A 121 -7.17 -9.02 -12.82
C ARG A 121 -7.45 -8.10 -11.64
N VAL A 122 -6.87 -6.91 -11.69
CA VAL A 122 -7.10 -5.85 -10.70
C VAL A 122 -8.51 -5.31 -10.88
N MET A 123 -9.46 -5.85 -10.10
CA MET A 123 -10.83 -5.38 -10.07
C MET A 123 -11.04 -4.55 -8.81
N CYS A 124 -11.51 -3.31 -8.96
CA CYS A 124 -12.08 -2.58 -7.83
C CYS A 124 -13.42 -3.25 -7.50
N VAL A 125 -13.44 -4.10 -6.48
CA VAL A 125 -14.63 -4.92 -6.16
C VAL A 125 -15.68 -4.11 -5.40
N LEU A 126 -15.26 -3.11 -4.63
CA LEU A 126 -16.15 -2.24 -3.87
C LEU A 126 -15.59 -0.82 -3.83
N ARG A 127 -16.44 0.15 -4.18
CA ARG A 127 -16.21 1.58 -3.89
C ARG A 127 -17.35 2.05 -3.00
N VAL A 128 -17.04 2.43 -1.77
CA VAL A 128 -18.00 3.13 -0.90
C VAL A 128 -17.60 4.59 -0.84
N THR A 129 -18.51 5.48 -1.23
CA THR A 129 -18.36 6.93 -1.05
C THR A 129 -19.41 7.42 -0.08
N ALA A 130 -18.99 8.03 1.03
CA ALA A 130 -19.89 8.65 1.98
C ALA A 130 -19.63 10.16 2.03
N ARG A 131 -20.72 10.95 2.14
CA ARG A 131 -20.70 12.37 2.45
C ARG A 131 -21.21 12.62 3.84
N ALA A 132 -20.40 13.25 4.68
CA ALA A 132 -20.88 13.79 5.94
C ALA A 132 -21.68 15.06 5.61
N ASN A 133 -23.00 15.03 5.78
CA ASN A 133 -23.78 16.26 5.76
C ASN A 133 -23.70 16.85 7.17
N CYS A 134 -22.83 17.84 7.36
CA CYS A 134 -22.90 18.69 8.55
C CYS A 134 -24.09 19.67 8.38
N LEU A 135 -24.97 19.71 9.38
CA LEU A 135 -26.11 20.64 9.49
C LEU A 135 -25.66 22.03 9.91
#